data_AF-V7CUN9-F1
#
_entry.id   AF-V7CUN9-F1
#
_cell.length_a   1.000
_cell.length_b   1.000
_cell.length_c   1.000
_cell.angle_alpha   90.00
_cell.angle_beta   90.00
_cell.angle_gamma   90.00
#
_symmetry.space_group_name_H-M   'P 1'
#
loop_
_entity.id
_entity.type
_entity.pdbx_description
1 polymer ?
#
loop_
_entity_poly.entity_id
_entity_poly.type
_entity_poly.pdbx_seq_one_letter_code
_entity_poly.pdbx_strand_id
1 'polypeptide(L)'
;TSTTPSLLSFASTSNSSNNNNAPQTNCPVPLEQQPINEYHSLSTSFPFSWAALDAVEYASRLFVTGTSFALLVGLPVAWFGSAGAQAEPVKRLLCAASSGLFAVTLAVVRMYLGWAYVGNRLLSATVEYEETGWYDGQIWVKTAEVLARDRLLGSFSVKPVLSRLKITLVSLATSLLVCALILINIDGDQNLISKEPRVRVVPGVYSDNSARLFEPDAFRDEPELQ
;
A
#
# COMPACT_ATOMS: atom_id res chain seq x y z
N THR A 1 40.64 42.57 24.61
CA THR A 1 39.60 43.39 25.27
C THR A 1 38.44 43.54 24.31
N SER A 2 37.58 42.53 24.16
CA SER A 2 36.35 42.31 24.94
C SER A 2 35.28 43.41 24.76
N THR A 3 34.38 43.24 23.78
CA THR A 3 32.93 43.52 23.94
C THR A 3 32.13 43.09 22.69
N THR A 4 31.30 42.06 22.85
CA THR A 4 30.04 41.78 22.12
C THR A 4 28.87 42.36 22.94
N PRO A 5 27.60 42.29 22.50
CA PRO A 5 27.00 42.56 21.18
C PRO A 5 25.77 43.50 21.30
N SER A 6 25.21 43.98 20.18
CA SER A 6 23.82 44.45 20.14
C SER A 6 23.11 43.84 18.94
N LEU A 7 22.43 42.72 19.18
CA LEU A 7 21.53 42.06 18.24
C LEU A 7 20.23 42.86 18.17
N LEU A 8 19.98 43.53 17.04
CA LEU A 8 18.65 44.05 16.71
C LEU A 8 17.85 42.92 16.05
N SER A 9 16.85 42.43 16.78
CA SER A 9 15.87 41.48 16.27
C SER A 9 14.87 42.21 15.37
N PHE A 10 14.94 41.97 14.07
CA PHE A 10 13.84 42.30 13.17
C PHE A 10 12.89 41.10 13.12
N ALA A 11 11.92 41.09 14.02
CA ALA A 11 10.75 40.25 13.90
C ALA A 11 9.92 40.73 12.70
N SER A 12 10.03 40.03 11.56
CA SER A 12 9.11 40.20 10.44
C SER A 12 7.81 39.48 10.77
N THR A 13 6.90 40.19 11.44
CA THR A 13 5.50 39.81 11.59
C THR A 13 4.84 39.89 10.22
N SER A 14 4.81 38.80 9.47
CA SER A 14 3.98 38.69 8.26
C SER A 14 2.53 38.48 8.70
N ASN A 15 1.85 39.59 8.96
CA ASN A 15 0.40 39.66 9.14
C ASN A 15 -0.26 39.36 7.78
N SER A 16 -0.48 38.09 7.47
CA SER A 16 -1.24 37.68 6.30
C SER A 16 -2.73 37.59 6.67
N SER A 17 -3.33 38.76 6.90
CA SER A 17 -4.78 38.95 6.81
C SER A 17 -5.20 38.77 5.35
N ASN A 18 -5.34 37.52 4.91
CA ASN A 18 -5.92 37.21 3.61
C ASN A 18 -7.42 36.93 3.83
N ASN A 19 -8.18 38.02 3.97
CA ASN A 19 -9.64 38.02 3.89
C ASN A 19 -10.04 37.62 2.47
N ASN A 20 -10.25 36.33 2.22
CA ASN A 20 -10.92 35.85 1.02
C ASN A 20 -12.32 35.35 1.39
N ASN A 21 -13.28 36.21 1.03
CA ASN A 21 -14.73 36.05 1.03
C ASN A 21 -15.23 34.59 0.94
N ALA A 22 -15.74 34.09 2.07
CA ALA A 22 -16.83 33.12 2.10
C ALA A 22 -17.99 33.79 2.85
N PRO A 23 -19.27 33.54 2.50
CA PRO A 23 -20.37 34.01 3.32
C PRO A 23 -20.15 33.44 4.72
N GLN A 24 -19.94 34.32 5.71
CA GLN A 24 -19.83 33.94 7.11
C GLN A 24 -21.22 33.51 7.57
N THR A 25 -21.64 32.30 7.20
CA THR A 25 -22.64 31.58 7.96
C THR A 25 -22.02 31.42 9.34
N ASN A 26 -22.58 32.06 10.37
CA ASN A 26 -22.12 31.99 11.76
C ASN A 26 -21.99 30.53 12.21
N CYS A 27 -20.83 29.91 11.96
CA CYS A 27 -20.56 28.52 12.27
C CYS A 27 -19.74 28.50 13.56
N PRO A 28 -20.25 27.88 14.64
CA PRO A 28 -19.54 27.81 15.91
C PRO A 28 -18.39 26.80 15.87
N VAL A 29 -18.34 25.95 14.84
CA VAL A 29 -17.33 24.90 14.68
C VAL A 29 -15.95 25.51 14.37
N PRO A 30 -14.91 25.20 15.17
CA PRO A 30 -13.53 25.60 14.90
C PRO A 30 -13.10 25.21 13.48
N LEU A 31 -12.31 26.07 12.84
CA LEU A 31 -11.95 25.90 11.43
C LEU A 31 -11.32 24.53 11.15
N GLU A 32 -10.48 24.00 12.02
CA GLU A 32 -9.81 22.70 11.79
C GLU A 32 -10.77 21.50 11.84
N GLN A 33 -11.90 21.64 12.52
CA GLN A 33 -12.93 20.59 12.66
C GLN A 33 -14.03 20.70 11.61
N GLN A 34 -13.94 21.68 10.70
CA GLN A 34 -14.90 21.83 9.63
C GLN A 34 -14.65 20.77 8.53
N PRO A 35 -15.69 20.01 8.10
CA PRO A 35 -15.54 18.96 7.09
C PRO A 35 -14.88 19.41 5.79
N ILE A 36 -15.07 20.68 5.39
CA ILE A 36 -14.45 21.25 4.20
C ILE A 36 -12.93 21.45 4.35
N ASN A 37 -12.46 21.80 5.54
CA ASN A 37 -11.04 21.98 5.84
C ASN A 37 -10.36 20.62 6.03
N GLU A 38 -11.05 19.65 6.66
CA GLU A 38 -10.62 18.25 6.68
C GLU A 38 -10.44 17.70 5.25
N TYR A 39 -11.38 17.99 4.34
CA TYR A 39 -11.28 17.62 2.93
C TYR A 39 -10.07 18.24 2.23
N HIS A 40 -9.83 19.54 2.42
CA HIS A 40 -8.69 20.21 1.81
C HIS A 40 -7.36 19.65 2.36
N SER A 41 -7.28 19.42 3.67
CA SER A 41 -6.13 18.80 4.32
C SER A 41 -5.88 17.38 3.79
N LEU A 42 -6.94 16.57 3.68
CA LEU A 42 -6.82 15.21 3.17
C LEU A 42 -6.39 15.19 1.70
N SER A 43 -7.02 15.98 0.83
CA SER A 43 -6.72 16.02 -0.60
C SER A 43 -5.31 16.54 -0.93
N THR A 44 -4.66 17.28 -0.03
CA THR A 44 -3.28 17.75 -0.18
C THR A 44 -2.25 16.82 0.46
N SER A 45 -2.65 16.07 1.49
CA SER A 45 -1.76 15.16 2.22
C SER A 45 -1.33 13.93 1.42
N PHE A 46 -0.13 13.43 1.70
CA PHE A 46 0.33 12.14 1.22
C PHE A 46 -0.27 11.00 2.05
N PRO A 47 -0.72 9.88 1.46
CA PRO A 47 -0.73 9.55 0.03
C PRO A 47 -2.08 9.87 -0.67
N PHE A 48 -3.00 10.52 0.04
CA PHE A 48 -4.39 10.76 -0.40
C PHE A 48 -4.50 11.67 -1.61
N SER A 49 -3.55 12.59 -1.79
CA SER A 49 -3.47 13.48 -2.94
C SER A 49 -3.39 12.72 -4.27
N TRP A 50 -2.77 11.55 -4.29
CA TRP A 50 -2.63 10.74 -5.51
C TRP A 50 -3.97 10.32 -6.09
N ALA A 51 -4.98 10.10 -5.25
CA ALA A 51 -6.31 9.71 -5.69
C ALA A 51 -7.09 10.88 -6.33
N ALA A 52 -6.71 12.12 -6.03
CA ALA A 52 -7.28 13.33 -6.63
C ALA A 52 -6.65 13.68 -8.00
N LEU A 53 -5.54 13.05 -8.37
CA LEU A 53 -4.85 13.26 -9.65
C LEU A 53 -5.56 12.56 -10.82
N ASP A 54 -5.11 12.87 -12.03
CA ASP A 54 -5.56 12.20 -13.25
C ASP A 54 -5.31 10.68 -13.20
N ALA A 55 -6.06 9.91 -13.99
CA ALA A 55 -6.01 8.45 -13.99
C ALA A 55 -4.61 7.90 -14.31
N VAL A 56 -3.92 8.50 -15.27
CA VAL A 56 -2.60 8.04 -15.71
C VAL A 56 -1.54 8.29 -14.64
N GLU A 57 -1.53 9.49 -14.05
CA GLU A 57 -0.56 9.85 -13.03
C GLU A 57 -0.79 9.09 -11.72
N TYR A 58 -2.06 8.86 -11.36
CA TYR A 58 -2.41 7.97 -10.25
C TYR A 58 -1.87 6.55 -10.49
N ALA A 59 -2.10 5.98 -11.68
CA ALA A 59 -1.65 4.63 -12.02
C ALA A 59 -0.12 4.52 -12.04
N SER A 60 0.59 5.53 -12.56
CA SER A 60 2.05 5.52 -12.60
C SER A 60 2.66 5.56 -11.19
N ARG A 61 2.14 6.39 -10.28
CA ARG A 61 2.59 6.45 -8.88
C ARG A 61 2.35 5.13 -8.15
N LEU A 62 1.22 4.48 -8.43
CA LEU A 62 0.90 3.18 -7.86
C LEU A 62 1.84 2.08 -8.38
N PHE A 63 2.15 2.11 -9.69
CA PHE A 63 3.09 1.18 -10.31
C PHE A 63 4.52 1.37 -9.78
N VAL A 64 5.00 2.61 -9.67
CA VAL A 64 6.31 2.92 -9.09
C VAL A 64 6.39 2.44 -7.63
N THR A 65 5.34 2.67 -6.84
CA THR A 65 5.28 2.20 -5.45
C THR A 65 5.30 0.66 -5.40
N GLY A 66 4.47 0.00 -6.20
CA GLY A 66 4.40 -1.47 -6.25
C GLY A 66 5.71 -2.12 -6.71
N THR A 67 6.33 -1.59 -7.76
CA THR A 67 7.63 -2.08 -8.25
C THR A 67 8.74 -1.84 -7.25
N SER A 68 8.76 -0.69 -6.55
CA SER A 68 9.71 -0.42 -5.47
C SER A 68 9.59 -1.45 -4.35
N PHE A 69 8.38 -1.77 -3.88
CA PHE A 69 8.19 -2.80 -2.85
C PHE A 69 8.51 -4.20 -3.36
N ALA A 70 8.15 -4.52 -4.61
CA ALA A 70 8.50 -5.81 -5.22
C ALA A 70 10.03 -6.01 -5.32
N LEU A 71 10.79 -4.97 -5.65
CA LEU A 71 12.24 -5.04 -5.78
C LEU A 71 12.96 -5.01 -4.43
N LEU A 72 12.56 -4.12 -3.51
CA LEU A 72 13.26 -3.94 -2.23
C LEU A 72 12.90 -4.98 -1.18
N VAL A 73 11.66 -5.48 -1.20
CA VAL A 73 11.16 -6.45 -0.21
C VAL A 73 10.89 -7.79 -0.89
N GLY A 74 10.15 -7.78 -2.00
CA GLY A 74 9.76 -9.01 -2.68
C GLY A 74 10.95 -9.83 -3.19
N LEU A 75 11.96 -9.18 -3.78
CA LEU A 75 13.09 -9.85 -4.40
C LEU A 75 14.05 -10.48 -3.36
N PRO A 76 14.48 -9.79 -2.28
CA PRO A 76 15.23 -10.43 -1.21
C PRO A 76 14.48 -11.58 -0.56
N VAL A 77 13.18 -11.39 -0.26
CA VAL A 77 12.35 -12.44 0.35
C VAL A 77 12.23 -13.67 -0.57
N ALA A 78 12.01 -13.46 -1.87
CA ALA A 78 11.93 -14.55 -2.85
C ALA A 78 13.28 -15.26 -3.05
N TRP A 79 14.40 -14.53 -2.93
CA TRP A 79 15.75 -15.09 -3.02
C TRP A 79 16.06 -16.00 -1.82
N PHE A 80 15.87 -15.50 -0.59
CA PHE A 80 16.16 -16.28 0.63
C PHE A 80 15.14 -17.40 0.88
N GLY A 81 13.87 -17.21 0.53
CA GLY A 81 12.84 -18.24 0.68
C GLY A 81 12.99 -19.42 -0.29
N SER A 82 13.85 -19.29 -1.30
CA SER A 82 14.06 -20.29 -2.35
C SER A 82 15.35 -21.09 -2.10
N ALA A 83 15.31 -22.00 -1.12
CA ALA A 83 16.44 -22.88 -0.74
C ALA A 83 16.67 -24.03 -1.74
N GLY A 84 16.69 -23.75 -3.05
CA GLY A 84 16.94 -24.72 -4.10
C GLY A 84 17.64 -24.08 -5.30
N ALA A 85 18.73 -24.70 -5.75
CA ALA A 85 19.58 -24.22 -6.85
C ALA A 85 18.87 -24.14 -8.22
N GLN A 86 17.66 -24.73 -8.33
CA GLN A 86 16.88 -24.83 -9.57
C GLN A 86 15.46 -24.24 -9.44
N ALA A 87 15.24 -23.25 -8.57
CA ALA A 87 13.92 -22.63 -8.53
C ALA A 87 13.69 -21.79 -9.78
N GLU A 88 12.63 -22.12 -10.50
CA GLU A 88 12.24 -21.44 -11.73
C GLU A 88 12.18 -19.92 -11.51
N PRO A 89 12.83 -19.11 -12.39
CA PRO A 89 12.85 -17.66 -12.24
C PRO A 89 11.43 -17.06 -12.26
N VAL A 90 10.48 -17.73 -12.91
CA VAL A 90 9.07 -17.36 -12.97
C VAL A 90 8.43 -17.37 -11.58
N LYS A 91 8.64 -18.42 -10.78
CA LYS A 91 8.08 -18.51 -9.42
C LYS A 91 8.63 -17.41 -8.52
N ARG A 92 9.95 -17.15 -8.60
CA ARG A 92 10.60 -16.08 -7.83
C ARG A 92 10.04 -14.70 -8.20
N LEU A 93 9.86 -14.44 -9.49
CA LEU A 93 9.29 -13.17 -9.97
C LEU A 93 7.83 -13.01 -9.54
N LEU A 94 7.02 -14.08 -9.60
CA LEU A 94 5.62 -14.07 -9.14
C LEU A 94 5.52 -13.81 -7.64
N CYS A 95 6.37 -14.41 -6.82
CA CYS A 95 6.43 -14.14 -5.39
C CYS A 95 6.88 -12.70 -5.07
N ALA A 96 7.85 -12.17 -5.83
CA ALA A 96 8.27 -10.77 -5.67
C ALA A 96 7.15 -9.80 -6.09
N ALA A 97 6.50 -10.07 -7.22
CA ALA A 97 5.39 -9.27 -7.74
C ALA A 97 4.16 -9.29 -6.81
N SER A 98 3.82 -10.45 -6.22
CA SER A 98 2.70 -10.55 -5.29
C SER A 98 2.92 -9.73 -4.02
N SER A 99 4.16 -9.64 -3.53
CA SER A 99 4.53 -8.75 -2.42
C SER A 99 4.29 -7.26 -2.76
N GLY A 100 4.71 -6.83 -3.95
CA GLY A 100 4.46 -5.46 -4.43
C GLY A 100 2.97 -5.15 -4.59
N LEU A 101 2.20 -6.07 -5.18
CA LEU A 101 0.74 -5.94 -5.30
C LEU A 101 0.07 -5.84 -3.92
N PHE A 102 0.51 -6.62 -2.94
CA PHE A 102 -0.01 -6.59 -1.58
C PHE A 102 0.30 -5.26 -0.87
N ALA A 103 1.50 -4.71 -1.02
CA ALA A 103 1.83 -3.39 -0.46
C ALA A 103 0.95 -2.29 -1.08
N VAL A 104 0.74 -2.35 -2.40
CA VAL A 104 -0.13 -1.44 -3.15
C VAL A 104 -1.58 -1.55 -2.71
N THR A 105 -2.11 -2.76 -2.49
CA THR A 105 -3.50 -2.92 -2.04
C THR A 105 -3.73 -2.27 -0.67
N LEU A 106 -2.78 -2.43 0.26
CA LEU A 106 -2.85 -1.80 1.57
C LEU A 106 -2.85 -0.27 1.47
N ALA A 107 -1.99 0.30 0.62
CA ALA A 107 -1.96 1.74 0.37
C ALA A 107 -3.30 2.25 -0.21
N VAL A 108 -3.88 1.54 -1.18
CA VAL A 108 -5.20 1.89 -1.77
C VAL A 108 -6.33 1.77 -0.74
N VAL A 109 -6.32 0.74 0.11
CA VAL A 109 -7.29 0.60 1.21
C VAL A 109 -7.19 1.78 2.17
N ARG A 110 -5.98 2.18 2.57
CA ARG A 110 -5.75 3.37 3.42
C ARG A 110 -6.32 4.62 2.78
N MET A 111 -6.07 4.85 1.49
CA MET A 111 -6.64 5.98 0.76
C MET A 111 -8.18 5.90 0.73
N TYR A 112 -8.74 4.75 0.38
CA TYR A 112 -10.18 4.53 0.32
C TYR A 112 -10.88 4.87 1.64
N LEU A 113 -10.33 4.41 2.77
CA LEU A 113 -10.89 4.68 4.09
C LEU A 113 -10.89 6.18 4.42
N GLY A 114 -9.79 6.90 4.14
CA GLY A 114 -9.74 8.34 4.39
C GLY A 114 -10.71 9.14 3.52
N TRP A 115 -10.81 8.80 2.22
CA TRP A 115 -11.77 9.43 1.31
C TRP A 115 -13.22 9.09 1.67
N ALA A 116 -13.50 7.86 2.11
CA ALA A 116 -14.82 7.45 2.58
C ALA A 116 -15.22 8.17 3.88
N TYR A 117 -14.29 8.34 4.81
CA TYR A 117 -14.50 9.05 6.07
C TYR A 117 -14.89 10.51 5.85
N VAL A 118 -14.07 11.26 5.10
CA VAL A 118 -14.33 12.66 4.79
C VAL A 118 -15.59 12.80 3.95
N GLY A 119 -15.80 11.90 2.98
CA GLY A 119 -17.02 11.86 2.17
C GLY A 119 -18.27 11.71 3.03
N ASN A 120 -18.25 10.83 4.04
CA ASN A 120 -19.36 10.65 4.96
C ASN A 120 -19.59 11.92 5.80
N ARG A 121 -18.54 12.55 6.34
CA ARG A 121 -18.64 13.81 7.12
C ARG A 121 -19.14 15.01 6.30
N LEU A 122 -18.77 15.09 5.02
CA LEU A 122 -19.30 16.11 4.11
C LEU A 122 -20.81 15.92 3.88
N LEU A 123 -21.26 14.69 3.68
CA LEU A 123 -22.67 14.38 3.38
C LEU A 123 -23.57 14.37 4.63
N SER A 124 -23.00 14.17 5.82
CA SER A 124 -23.71 14.23 7.10
C SER A 124 -24.27 15.63 7.37
N ALA A 125 -25.50 15.68 7.86
CA ALA A 125 -26.19 16.91 8.25
C ALA A 125 -25.74 17.45 9.62
N THR A 126 -25.13 16.60 10.44
CA THR A 126 -24.60 16.95 11.77
C THR A 126 -23.08 16.84 11.77
N VAL A 127 -22.44 17.72 12.54
CA VAL A 127 -20.99 17.70 12.80
C VAL A 127 -20.80 17.76 14.30
N GLU A 128 -20.12 16.75 14.84
CA GLU A 128 -19.62 16.75 16.21
C GLU A 128 -18.32 17.53 16.26
N TYR A 129 -18.24 18.50 17.17
CA TYR A 129 -17.10 19.38 17.31
C TYR A 129 -16.81 19.67 18.79
N GLU A 130 -15.56 19.92 19.11
CA GLU A 130 -15.11 20.19 20.48
C GLU A 130 -14.63 21.63 20.58
N GLU A 131 -15.28 22.42 21.43
CA GLU A 131 -14.93 23.84 21.64
C GLU A 131 -13.78 24.02 22.65
N THR A 132 -13.66 23.14 23.66
CA THR A 132 -12.58 23.15 24.68
C THR A 132 -12.26 21.74 25.19
N GLY A 133 -11.04 21.50 25.65
CA GLY A 133 -10.66 20.21 26.24
C GLY A 133 -11.24 20.03 27.65
N TRP A 134 -11.87 18.86 27.88
CA TRP A 134 -12.45 18.32 29.13
C TRP A 134 -14.00 18.18 29.17
N TYR A 135 -14.73 18.70 28.17
CA TYR A 135 -16.19 18.51 28.05
C TYR A 135 -16.56 17.75 26.78
N ASP A 136 -17.67 17.00 26.85
CA ASP A 136 -18.21 16.25 25.70
C ASP A 136 -18.41 17.15 24.47
N GLY A 137 -18.15 16.61 23.28
CA GLY A 137 -18.34 17.32 22.02
C GLY A 137 -19.79 17.80 21.83
N GLN A 138 -19.93 18.98 21.23
CA GLN A 138 -21.23 19.52 20.83
C GLN A 138 -21.59 19.07 19.41
N ILE A 139 -22.88 18.92 19.14
CA ILE A 139 -23.39 18.63 17.79
C ILE A 139 -23.93 19.90 17.15
N TRP A 140 -23.35 20.28 16.01
CA TRP A 140 -23.87 21.35 15.18
C TRP A 140 -24.64 20.78 13.98
N VAL A 141 -25.87 21.27 13.75
CA VAL A 141 -26.66 20.95 12.57
C VAL A 141 -26.32 21.94 11.47
N LYS A 142 -25.85 21.44 10.32
CA LYS A 142 -25.50 22.27 9.17
C LYS A 142 -26.74 23.01 8.64
N THR A 143 -26.60 24.30 8.35
CA THR A 143 -27.65 25.05 7.65
C THR A 143 -27.86 24.48 6.24
N ALA A 144 -29.06 24.66 5.68
CA ALA A 144 -29.41 24.12 4.37
C ALA A 144 -28.45 24.58 3.25
N GLU A 145 -27.93 25.81 3.34
CA GLU A 145 -26.96 26.37 2.40
C GLU A 145 -25.60 25.66 2.47
N VAL A 146 -25.06 25.48 3.69
CA VAL A 146 -23.78 24.77 3.91
C VAL A 146 -23.89 23.32 3.48
N LEU A 147 -25.01 22.67 3.81
CA LEU A 147 -25.26 21.29 3.43
C LEU A 147 -25.41 21.12 1.90
N ALA A 148 -26.04 22.07 1.21
CA ALA A 148 -26.14 22.05 -0.24
C ALA A 148 -24.76 22.18 -0.90
N ARG A 149 -23.91 23.09 -0.40
CA ARG A 149 -22.52 23.26 -0.86
C ARG A 149 -21.70 21.99 -0.65
N ASP A 150 -21.74 21.41 0.55
CA ASP A 150 -20.99 20.19 0.88
C ASP A 150 -21.44 19.00 0.03
N ARG A 151 -22.75 18.88 -0.26
CA ARG A 151 -23.29 17.83 -1.13
C ARG A 151 -22.85 18.00 -2.58
N LEU A 152 -22.81 19.23 -3.09
CA LEU A 152 -22.29 19.51 -4.42
C LEU A 152 -20.81 19.09 -4.48
N LEU A 153 -19.98 19.58 -3.56
CA LEU A 153 -18.56 19.21 -3.49
C LEU A 153 -18.35 17.70 -3.35
N GLY A 154 -19.08 17.04 -2.44
CA GLY A 154 -19.00 15.60 -2.22
C GLY A 154 -19.43 14.81 -3.46
N SER A 155 -20.47 15.26 -4.18
CA SER A 155 -20.94 14.59 -5.38
C SER A 155 -20.01 14.74 -6.59
N PHE A 156 -19.40 15.90 -6.79
CA PHE A 156 -18.55 16.18 -7.94
C PHE A 156 -17.08 15.80 -7.73
N SER A 157 -16.58 15.89 -6.50
CA SER A 157 -15.15 15.63 -6.23
C SER A 157 -14.94 14.27 -5.56
N VAL A 158 -15.71 13.94 -4.52
CA VAL A 158 -15.46 12.74 -3.72
C VAL A 158 -15.98 11.47 -4.37
N LYS A 159 -17.21 11.48 -4.94
CA LYS A 159 -17.79 10.30 -5.58
C LYS A 159 -16.94 9.72 -6.73
N PRO A 160 -16.43 10.51 -7.71
CA PRO A 160 -15.62 9.93 -8.78
C PRO A 160 -14.30 9.36 -8.25
N VAL A 161 -13.65 10.01 -7.29
CA VAL A 161 -12.43 9.51 -6.64
C VAL A 161 -12.69 8.19 -5.92
N LEU A 162 -13.77 8.11 -5.14
CA LEU A 162 -14.15 6.90 -4.41
C LEU A 162 -14.51 5.76 -5.36
N SER A 163 -15.20 6.05 -6.47
CA SER A 163 -15.53 5.05 -7.50
C SER A 163 -14.27 4.50 -8.17
N ARG A 164 -13.31 5.36 -8.53
CA ARG A 164 -12.01 4.96 -9.07
C ARG A 164 -11.25 4.06 -8.09
N LEU A 165 -11.18 4.45 -6.81
CA LEU A 165 -10.51 3.65 -5.77
C LEU A 165 -11.17 2.26 -5.62
N LYS A 166 -12.51 2.17 -5.63
CA LYS A 166 -13.22 0.88 -5.59
C LYS A 166 -12.85 -0.02 -6.76
N ILE A 167 -12.87 0.51 -7.99
CA ILE A 167 -12.50 -0.25 -9.19
C ILE A 167 -11.05 -0.74 -9.07
N THR A 168 -10.13 0.12 -8.62
CA THR A 168 -8.72 -0.27 -8.47
C THR A 168 -8.55 -1.35 -7.40
N LEU A 169 -9.28 -1.27 -6.29
CA LEU A 169 -9.23 -2.27 -5.22
C LEU A 169 -9.76 -3.62 -5.70
N VAL A 170 -10.88 -3.64 -6.44
CA VAL A 170 -11.39 -4.86 -7.07
C VAL A 170 -10.38 -5.43 -8.06
N SER A 171 -9.80 -4.57 -8.92
CA SER A 171 -8.81 -5.01 -9.92
C SER A 171 -7.55 -5.61 -9.28
N LEU A 172 -7.07 -5.02 -8.19
CA LEU A 172 -5.92 -5.51 -7.44
C LEU A 172 -6.24 -6.82 -6.71
N ALA A 173 -7.43 -6.93 -6.13
CA ALA A 173 -7.89 -8.17 -5.50
C ALA A 173 -7.99 -9.31 -6.51
N THR A 174 -8.56 -9.06 -7.69
CA THR A 174 -8.60 -10.05 -8.78
C THR A 174 -7.19 -10.41 -9.27
N SER A 175 -6.29 -9.43 -9.40
CA SER A 175 -4.90 -9.68 -9.81
C SER A 175 -4.16 -10.55 -8.80
N LEU A 176 -4.32 -10.27 -7.49
CA LEU A 176 -3.73 -11.09 -6.42
C LEU A 176 -4.26 -12.52 -6.44
N LEU A 177 -5.57 -12.68 -6.63
CA LEU A 177 -6.20 -14.00 -6.73
C LEU A 177 -5.65 -14.78 -7.93
N VAL A 178 -5.53 -14.14 -9.10
CA VAL A 178 -4.95 -14.76 -10.30
C VAL A 178 -3.49 -15.16 -10.05
N CYS A 179 -2.67 -14.28 -9.44
CA CYS A 179 -1.29 -14.62 -9.08
C CYS A 179 -1.22 -15.82 -8.13
N ALA A 180 -2.11 -15.89 -7.12
CA ALA A 180 -2.17 -17.01 -6.19
C ALA A 180 -2.56 -18.32 -6.89
N LEU A 181 -3.55 -18.30 -7.80
CA LEU A 181 -3.93 -19.48 -8.58
C LEU A 181 -2.77 -19.96 -9.45
N ILE A 182 -2.06 -19.06 -10.13
CA ILE A 182 -0.91 -19.44 -10.97
C ILE A 182 0.18 -20.10 -10.11
N LEU A 183 0.48 -19.57 -8.92
CA LEU A 183 1.45 -20.16 -8.01
C LEU A 183 1.04 -21.57 -7.57
N ILE A 184 -0.22 -21.78 -7.21
CA ILE A 184 -0.75 -23.11 -6.83
C ILE A 184 -0.60 -24.11 -7.98
N ASN A 185 -0.86 -23.69 -9.22
CA ASN A 185 -0.71 -24.57 -10.38
C ASN A 185 0.75 -24.99 -10.62
N ILE A 186 1.70 -24.05 -10.51
CA ILE A 186 3.14 -24.34 -10.64
C ILE A 186 3.59 -25.28 -9.51
N ASP A 187 3.11 -25.06 -8.28
CA ASP A 187 3.43 -25.93 -7.15
C ASP A 187 2.83 -27.33 -7.27
N GLY A 188 1.64 -27.45 -7.87
CA GLY A 188 1.01 -28.74 -8.17
C GLY A 188 1.84 -29.58 -9.14
N ASP A 189 2.32 -28.97 -10.23
CA ASP A 189 3.13 -29.65 -11.25
C ASP A 189 4.46 -30.17 -10.68
N GLN A 190 5.16 -29.35 -9.90
CA GLN A 190 6.42 -29.73 -9.25
C GLN A 190 6.24 -30.87 -8.22
N ASN A 191 5.12 -30.89 -7.48
CA ASN A 191 4.82 -31.97 -6.54
C ASN A 191 4.51 -33.31 -7.25
N LEU A 192 3.95 -33.26 -8.46
CA LEU A 192 3.70 -34.44 -9.28
C LEU A 192 5.01 -34.97 -9.90
N ILE A 193 5.84 -34.07 -10.46
CA ILE A 193 7.16 -34.41 -11.02
C ILE A 193 8.10 -34.93 -9.92
N SER A 194 8.09 -34.34 -8.73
CA SER A 194 8.93 -34.78 -7.60
C SER A 194 8.50 -36.13 -7.00
N LYS A 195 7.29 -36.62 -7.29
CA LYS A 195 6.79 -37.94 -6.85
C LYS A 195 7.16 -39.07 -7.80
N GLU A 196 7.68 -38.78 -8.99
CA GLU A 196 8.23 -39.81 -9.86
C GLU A 196 9.49 -40.42 -9.20
N PRO A 197 9.63 -41.75 -9.12
CA PRO A 197 10.69 -42.39 -8.36
C PRO A 197 12.00 -42.36 -9.15
N ARG A 198 12.63 -41.20 -9.28
CA ARG A 198 14.07 -41.12 -9.56
C ARG A 198 14.77 -40.81 -8.26
N VAL A 199 15.58 -41.78 -7.82
CA VAL A 199 16.56 -41.76 -6.74
C VAL A 199 16.91 -40.31 -6.34
N ARG A 200 16.34 -39.86 -5.21
CA ARG A 200 16.51 -38.52 -4.68
C ARG A 200 17.91 -38.42 -4.06
N VAL A 201 18.90 -38.07 -4.87
CA VAL A 201 20.22 -37.68 -4.34
C VAL A 201 20.06 -36.32 -3.68
N VAL A 202 20.05 -36.32 -2.35
CA VAL A 202 20.02 -35.10 -1.54
C VAL A 202 21.37 -34.38 -1.72
N PRO A 203 21.40 -33.11 -2.16
CA PRO A 203 22.66 -32.37 -2.29
C PRO A 203 23.33 -32.25 -0.91
N GLY A 204 24.47 -32.91 -0.74
CA GLY A 204 25.27 -32.88 0.50
C GLY A 204 25.09 -34.04 1.46
N VAL A 205 24.27 -35.06 1.13
CA VAL A 205 24.11 -36.26 1.96
C VAL A 205 24.38 -37.48 1.10
N TYR A 206 25.47 -38.18 1.42
CA TYR A 206 25.84 -39.55 1.04
C TYR A 206 25.28 -40.06 -0.31
N SER A 207 26.11 -40.04 -1.36
CA SER A 207 25.78 -40.71 -2.62
C SER A 207 26.07 -42.22 -2.53
N ASP A 208 25.14 -43.06 -2.99
CA ASP A 208 25.30 -44.52 -3.04
C ASP A 208 26.56 -44.96 -3.81
N ASN A 209 26.96 -44.18 -4.82
CA ASN A 209 28.23 -44.38 -5.53
C ASN A 209 29.47 -44.16 -4.64
N SER A 210 29.40 -43.25 -3.66
CA SER A 210 30.49 -43.02 -2.71
C SER A 210 30.48 -44.06 -1.59
N ALA A 211 29.30 -44.59 -1.24
CA ALA A 211 29.15 -45.71 -0.32
C ALA A 211 29.86 -46.97 -0.84
N ARG A 212 29.66 -47.27 -2.13
CA ARG A 212 30.27 -48.40 -2.85
C ARG A 212 31.79 -48.33 -2.94
N LEU A 213 32.39 -47.16 -2.73
CA LEU A 213 33.85 -47.02 -2.70
C LEU A 213 34.47 -47.63 -1.43
N PHE A 214 33.67 -47.83 -0.37
CA PHE A 214 34.09 -48.41 0.91
C PHE A 214 33.58 -49.85 1.12
N GLU A 215 32.87 -50.43 0.15
CA GLU A 215 32.54 -51.85 0.19
C GLU A 215 33.78 -52.69 -0.13
N PRO A 216 34.03 -53.77 0.64
CA PRO A 216 35.14 -54.67 0.35
C PRO A 216 34.97 -55.30 -1.04
N ASP A 217 36.07 -55.52 -1.75
CA ASP A 217 36.12 -55.94 -3.17
C ASP A 217 35.27 -57.18 -3.54
N ALA A 218 34.76 -57.92 -2.55
CA ALA A 218 33.82 -59.03 -2.73
C ALA A 218 32.45 -58.64 -3.32
N PHE A 219 32.09 -57.34 -3.33
CA PHE A 219 30.78 -56.84 -3.80
C PHE A 219 30.86 -55.84 -4.96
N ARG A 220 32.03 -55.62 -5.57
CA ARG A 220 32.12 -54.86 -6.81
C ARG A 220 31.70 -55.74 -7.98
N ASP A 221 30.52 -55.47 -8.53
CA ASP A 221 30.17 -55.97 -9.86
C ASP A 221 31.11 -55.30 -10.87
N GLU A 222 31.88 -56.10 -11.62
CA GLU A 222 32.75 -55.57 -12.68
C GLU A 222 31.92 -54.82 -13.72
N PRO A 223 32.40 -53.67 -14.23
CA PRO A 223 31.70 -52.97 -15.29
C PRO A 223 31.68 -53.86 -16.55
N GLU A 224 30.49 -54.28 -16.98
CA GLU A 224 30.29 -54.92 -18.28
C GLU A 224 30.80 -53.98 -19.38
N LEU A 225 31.97 -54.31 -19.91
CA LEU A 225 32.60 -53.64 -21.05
C LEU A 225 31.85 -54.05 -22.31
N GLN A 226 31.02 -53.14 -22.84
CA GLN A 226 30.56 -53.14 -24.24
C GLN A 226 31.47 -52.29 -25.11
#